data_AF-A0A0C3NPT3-F1
#
_entry.id   AF-A0A0C3NPT3-F1
#
_cell.length_a   1.000
_cell.length_b   1.000
_cell.length_c   1.000
_cell.angle_alpha   90.00
_cell.angle_beta   90.00
_cell.angle_gamma   90.00
#
_symmetry.space_group_name_H-M   'P 1'
#
loop_
_entity.id
_entity.type
_entity.pdbx_description
1 polymer ?
#
loop_
_entity_poly.entity_id
_entity_poly.type
_entity_poly.pdbx_seq_one_letter_code
_entity_poly.pdbx_strand_id
1 'polypeptide(L)'
;MQSSLPSDTNLNRNHYPPVQTCGDCMHCCKPPLRQSLFTRSSLYGLIYMLMFLDHPGFIERSLKATQHHHKTNVDEWKEFWKTFQKDVGNINLLATVLLAGNANFLNITNQHGLSYWPQKLSYVSLVAALGSILMGLAVRNPRFFTAYSAFYFQVMVLVLGFPFELFLYSIILFIAALIVHLSINAAKLQIYAAVAIMGVVIICLFLYWLVTEPLDGWQFLPQECKSRGTEEPSQNA
;
A
#
# COMPACT_ATOMS: atom_id res chain seq x y z
N MET A 1 -15.43 53.51 -60.41
CA MET A 1 -15.63 54.92 -59.99
C MET A 1 -16.97 54.98 -59.25
N GLN A 2 -17.05 55.76 -58.16
CA GLN A 2 -17.97 55.66 -56.99
C GLN A 2 -17.41 54.68 -55.93
N SER A 3 -16.72 55.08 -54.85
CA SER A 3 -16.96 56.07 -53.77
C SER A 3 -18.32 55.85 -53.09
N SER A 4 -18.48 55.67 -51.78
CA SER A 4 -17.60 55.72 -50.61
C SER A 4 -18.38 55.05 -49.46
N LEU A 5 -17.71 54.23 -48.64
CA LEU A 5 -18.26 53.56 -47.46
C LEU A 5 -18.63 54.57 -46.34
N PRO A 6 -19.61 54.23 -45.48
CA PRO A 6 -19.98 55.01 -44.32
C PRO A 6 -19.32 54.53 -43.01
N SER A 7 -19.22 55.50 -42.10
CA SER A 7 -19.49 55.41 -40.66
C SER A 7 -18.61 54.54 -39.76
N ASP A 8 -17.64 55.27 -39.20
CA ASP A 8 -17.22 55.28 -37.81
C ASP A 8 -18.11 54.57 -36.75
N THR A 9 -17.42 53.69 -36.04
CA THR A 9 -17.29 53.65 -34.56
C THR A 9 -18.54 53.42 -33.72
N ASN A 10 -18.73 52.15 -33.31
CA ASN A 10 -19.31 51.84 -32.01
C ASN A 10 -18.48 50.76 -31.30
N LEU A 11 -17.68 51.22 -30.34
CA LEU A 11 -17.03 50.44 -29.30
C LEU A 11 -18.12 49.81 -28.42
N ASN A 12 -18.49 48.55 -28.68
CA ASN A 12 -19.18 47.74 -27.67
C ASN A 12 -18.23 46.68 -27.11
N ARG A 13 -17.49 47.11 -26.09
CA ARG A 13 -16.61 46.31 -25.27
C ARG A 13 -17.48 45.46 -24.34
N ASN A 14 -18.04 44.37 -24.86
CA ASN A 14 -18.69 43.35 -24.03
C ASN A 14 -17.63 42.70 -23.14
N HIS A 15 -17.50 43.24 -21.92
CA HIS A 15 -16.89 42.59 -20.78
C HIS A 15 -17.68 41.30 -20.50
N TYR A 16 -17.23 40.20 -21.07
CA TYR A 16 -17.52 38.91 -20.49
C TYR A 16 -16.78 38.85 -19.14
N PRO A 17 -17.47 38.61 -18.01
CA PRO A 17 -16.76 38.22 -16.80
C PRO A 17 -15.97 36.94 -17.11
N PRO A 18 -14.74 36.79 -16.59
CA PRO A 18 -14.02 35.55 -16.77
C PRO A 18 -14.88 34.42 -16.23
N VAL A 19 -15.06 33.39 -17.07
CA VAL A 19 -15.59 32.08 -16.68
C VAL A 19 -14.87 31.72 -15.38
N GLN A 20 -15.62 31.73 -14.27
CA GLN A 20 -15.11 31.27 -12.99
C GLN A 20 -14.63 29.85 -13.20
N THR A 21 -13.31 29.68 -13.09
CA THR A 21 -12.64 28.40 -12.97
C THR A 21 -13.44 27.56 -12.01
N CYS A 22 -13.89 26.40 -12.50
CA CYS A 22 -14.39 25.30 -11.70
C CYS A 22 -13.47 25.21 -10.48
N GLY A 23 -14.00 25.56 -9.31
CA GLY A 23 -13.19 25.63 -8.11
C GLY A 23 -12.52 24.28 -7.95
N ASP A 24 -11.19 24.27 -8.00
CA ASP A 24 -10.40 23.16 -7.52
C ASP A 24 -10.94 22.84 -6.13
N CYS A 25 -11.76 21.79 -6.03
CA CYS A 25 -12.06 21.16 -4.76
C CYS A 25 -10.75 20.54 -4.30
N MET A 26 -9.86 21.38 -3.77
CA MET A 26 -8.63 21.00 -3.12
C MET A 26 -9.07 20.26 -1.86
N HIS A 27 -9.26 18.95 -2.01
CA HIS A 27 -9.75 18.10 -0.96
C HIS A 27 -8.62 17.96 0.06
N CYS A 28 -8.68 18.74 1.15
CA CYS A 28 -7.70 18.68 2.22
C CYS A 28 -7.79 17.34 2.94
N CYS A 29 -6.65 16.62 3.02
CA CYS A 29 -6.50 15.46 3.89
C CYS A 29 -6.89 15.81 5.34
N LYS A 30 -7.53 14.88 6.04
CA LYS A 30 -7.87 14.97 7.46
C LYS A 30 -6.98 13.98 8.21
N PRO A 31 -5.73 14.35 8.53
CA PRO A 31 -4.82 13.43 9.20
C PRO A 31 -5.43 12.90 10.51
N PRO A 32 -5.11 11.66 10.92
CA PRO A 32 -5.65 11.03 12.12
C PRO A 32 -5.49 11.89 13.38
N LEU A 33 -4.46 12.74 13.40
CA LEU A 33 -4.16 13.74 14.43
C LEU A 33 -5.34 14.70 14.72
N ARG A 34 -6.26 14.89 13.76
CA ARG A 34 -7.49 15.70 13.91
C ARG A 34 -8.73 14.91 14.35
N GLN A 35 -8.64 13.58 14.42
CA GLN A 35 -9.73 12.70 14.86
C GLN A 35 -9.41 12.10 16.24
N SER A 36 -10.41 11.56 16.92
CA SER A 36 -10.19 10.91 18.23
C SER A 36 -9.29 9.67 18.07
N LEU A 37 -8.03 9.81 18.52
CA LEU A 37 -6.94 8.82 18.41
C LEU A 37 -7.21 7.49 19.14
N PHE A 38 -8.28 7.41 19.94
CA PHE A 38 -8.64 6.23 20.75
C PHE A 38 -9.93 5.55 20.29
N THR A 39 -10.32 5.74 19.03
CA THR A 39 -11.42 4.96 18.43
C THR A 39 -10.95 3.55 18.09
N ARG A 40 -11.84 2.56 18.24
CA ARG A 40 -11.53 1.13 17.98
C ARG A 40 -11.03 0.90 16.56
N SER A 41 -11.53 1.65 15.57
CA SER A 41 -11.09 1.62 14.18
C SER A 41 -9.66 2.15 14.01
N SER A 42 -9.32 3.22 14.73
CA SER A 42 -7.99 3.83 14.73
C SER A 42 -6.93 2.90 15.32
N LEU A 43 -7.23 2.24 16.45
CA LEU A 43 -6.35 1.22 17.04
C LEU A 43 -6.19 -0.01 16.13
N TYR A 44 -7.25 -0.44 15.47
CA TYR A 44 -7.18 -1.55 14.52
C TYR A 44 -6.30 -1.19 13.32
N GLY A 45 -6.46 0.01 12.75
CA GLY A 45 -5.60 0.51 11.67
C GLY A 45 -4.13 0.64 12.09
N LEU A 46 -3.86 1.08 13.33
CA LEU A 46 -2.52 1.13 13.89
C LEU A 46 -1.90 -0.27 14.01
N ILE A 47 -2.65 -1.24 14.56
CA ILE A 47 -2.18 -2.62 14.69
C ILE A 47 -1.92 -3.23 13.31
N TYR A 48 -2.78 -2.98 12.32
CA TYR A 48 -2.57 -3.45 10.95
C TYR A 48 -1.36 -2.81 10.28
N MET A 49 -1.13 -1.53 10.50
CA MET A 49 0.06 -0.84 10.03
C MET A 49 1.33 -1.38 10.73
N LEU A 50 1.29 -1.62 12.03
CA LEU A 50 2.45 -2.13 12.77
C LEU A 50 2.77 -3.60 12.43
N MET A 51 1.72 -4.43 12.31
CA MET A 51 1.84 -5.88 12.17
C MET A 51 1.86 -6.36 10.72
N PHE A 52 1.46 -5.52 9.75
CA PHE A 52 1.38 -5.88 8.34
C PHE A 52 1.89 -4.77 7.40
N LEU A 53 2.42 -3.66 7.94
CA LEU A 53 2.87 -2.49 7.17
C LEU A 53 1.81 -1.97 6.18
N ASP A 54 0.53 -2.21 6.49
CA ASP A 54 -0.61 -1.91 5.63
C ASP A 54 -0.55 -2.55 4.22
N HIS A 55 0.27 -3.58 4.01
CA HIS A 55 0.42 -4.23 2.70
C HIS A 55 -0.86 -4.93 2.22
N PRO A 56 -1.58 -5.72 3.05
CA PRO A 56 -2.86 -6.30 2.64
C PRO A 56 -3.90 -5.23 2.28
N GLY A 57 -3.94 -4.13 3.04
CA GLY A 57 -4.84 -2.99 2.78
C GLY A 57 -4.48 -2.23 1.50
N PHE A 58 -3.18 -2.05 1.22
CA PHE A 58 -2.70 -1.51 -0.05
C PHE A 58 -3.08 -2.39 -1.24
N ILE A 59 -2.86 -3.71 -1.13
CA ILE A 59 -3.20 -4.67 -2.19
C ILE A 59 -4.71 -4.68 -2.43
N GLU A 60 -5.53 -4.70 -1.38
CA GLU A 60 -6.98 -4.66 -1.50
C GLU A 60 -7.48 -3.39 -2.18
N ARG A 61 -7.00 -2.22 -1.74
CA ARG A 61 -7.39 -0.92 -2.32
C ARG A 61 -6.95 -0.80 -3.78
N SER A 62 -5.72 -1.18 -4.08
CA SER A 62 -5.18 -1.14 -5.44
C SER A 62 -5.88 -2.14 -6.35
N LEU A 63 -6.22 -3.33 -5.86
CA LEU A 63 -7.03 -4.29 -6.62
C LEU A 63 -8.44 -3.75 -6.88
N LYS A 64 -9.09 -3.12 -5.89
CA LYS A 64 -10.41 -2.49 -6.07
C LYS A 64 -10.38 -1.41 -7.14
N ALA A 65 -9.33 -0.59 -7.17
CA ALA A 65 -9.14 0.43 -8.19
C ALA A 65 -9.17 -0.13 -9.61
N THR A 66 -8.55 -1.29 -9.84
CA THR A 66 -8.52 -1.93 -11.17
C THR A 66 -9.88 -2.49 -11.63
N GLN A 67 -10.91 -2.49 -10.79
CA GLN A 67 -12.21 -3.10 -11.08
C GLN A 67 -13.28 -2.03 -11.34
N HIS A 68 -13.85 -2.02 -12.54
CA HIS A 68 -14.95 -1.15 -12.95
C HIS A 68 -16.14 -2.00 -13.41
N HIS A 69 -17.29 -1.91 -12.73
CA HIS A 69 -18.50 -2.70 -13.05
C HIS A 69 -18.22 -4.21 -13.25
N HIS A 70 -17.45 -4.83 -12.35
CA HIS A 70 -17.03 -6.24 -12.43
C HIS A 70 -16.16 -6.61 -13.64
N LYS A 71 -15.60 -5.61 -14.33
CA LYS A 71 -14.60 -5.79 -15.38
C LYS A 71 -13.27 -5.19 -14.93
N THR A 72 -12.18 -5.83 -15.32
CA THR A 72 -10.83 -5.36 -15.00
C THR A 72 -10.39 -4.34 -16.05
N ASN A 73 -10.06 -3.12 -15.61
CA ASN A 73 -9.38 -2.16 -16.47
C ASN A 73 -7.94 -2.65 -16.70
N VAL A 74 -7.61 -2.96 -17.95
CA VAL A 74 -6.33 -3.57 -18.32
C VAL A 74 -5.15 -2.63 -18.06
N ASP A 75 -5.32 -1.32 -18.24
CA ASP A 75 -4.21 -0.38 -18.13
C ASP A 75 -3.89 -0.05 -16.66
N GLU A 76 -4.91 0.15 -15.83
CA GLU A 76 -4.75 0.24 -14.37
C GLU A 76 -4.17 -1.05 -13.78
N TRP A 77 -4.62 -2.21 -14.28
CA TRP A 77 -4.07 -3.50 -13.87
C TRP A 77 -2.57 -3.62 -14.20
N LYS A 78 -2.14 -3.18 -15.39
CA LYS A 78 -0.71 -3.17 -15.75
C LYS A 78 0.10 -2.26 -14.84
N GLU A 79 -0.42 -1.09 -14.49
CA GLU A 79 0.26 -0.15 -13.61
C GLU A 79 0.39 -0.70 -12.19
N PHE A 80 -0.70 -1.22 -11.62
CA PHE A 80 -0.68 -1.95 -10.35
C PHE A 80 0.34 -3.08 -10.39
N TRP A 81 0.30 -3.92 -11.43
CA TRP A 81 1.19 -5.06 -11.56
C TRP A 81 2.65 -4.64 -11.61
N LYS A 82 2.99 -3.56 -12.32
CA LYS A 82 4.36 -3.04 -12.39
C LYS A 82 4.88 -2.63 -11.02
N THR A 83 4.06 -1.96 -10.22
CA THR A 83 4.41 -1.56 -8.84
C THR A 83 4.54 -2.79 -7.95
N PHE A 84 3.55 -3.69 -8.00
CA PHE A 84 3.55 -4.94 -7.24
C PHE A 84 4.79 -5.80 -7.53
N GLN A 85 5.21 -5.93 -8.80
CA GLN A 85 6.42 -6.67 -9.16
C GLN A 85 7.70 -6.06 -8.58
N LYS A 86 7.76 -4.73 -8.50
CA LYS A 86 8.89 -4.03 -7.87
C LYS A 86 8.94 -4.36 -6.37
N ASP A 87 7.78 -4.34 -5.71
CA ASP A 87 7.68 -4.62 -4.27
C ASP A 87 8.03 -6.09 -3.95
N VAL A 88 7.48 -7.03 -4.73
CA VAL A 88 7.84 -8.45 -4.63
C VAL A 88 9.33 -8.67 -4.89
N GLY A 89 9.91 -7.97 -5.87
CA GLY A 89 11.35 -8.02 -6.13
C GLY A 89 12.20 -7.56 -4.94
N ASN A 90 11.81 -6.45 -4.31
CA ASN A 90 12.48 -5.92 -3.12
C ASN A 90 12.36 -6.91 -1.94
N ILE A 91 11.19 -7.49 -1.73
CA ILE A 91 10.97 -8.46 -0.66
C ILE A 91 11.74 -9.74 -0.90
N ASN A 92 11.77 -10.27 -2.12
CA ASN A 92 12.57 -11.46 -2.42
C ASN A 92 14.06 -11.23 -2.11
N LEU A 93 14.58 -10.03 -2.41
CA LEU A 93 15.95 -9.66 -2.07
C LEU A 93 16.15 -9.64 -0.55
N LEU A 94 15.28 -8.95 0.19
CA LEU A 94 15.36 -8.86 1.65
C LEU A 94 15.17 -10.24 2.33
N ALA A 95 14.24 -11.06 1.84
CA ALA A 95 14.03 -12.42 2.30
C ALA A 95 15.25 -13.30 2.05
N THR A 96 15.97 -13.09 0.94
CA THR A 96 17.24 -13.79 0.66
C THR A 96 18.34 -13.37 1.63
N VAL A 97 18.46 -12.08 1.94
CA VAL A 97 19.39 -11.59 2.97
C VAL A 97 19.05 -12.18 4.33
N LEU A 98 17.76 -12.23 4.68
CA LEU A 98 17.29 -12.82 5.92
C LEU A 98 17.55 -14.33 5.97
N LEU A 99 17.37 -15.04 4.85
CA LEU A 99 17.69 -16.47 4.73
C LEU A 99 19.19 -16.71 5.01
N ALA A 100 20.08 -15.91 4.41
CA ALA A 100 21.52 -15.97 4.67
C ALA A 100 21.86 -15.65 6.14
N GLY A 101 21.19 -14.65 6.72
CA GLY A 101 21.33 -14.30 8.13
C GLY A 101 20.92 -15.44 9.07
N ASN A 102 19.79 -16.08 8.79
CA ASN A 102 19.33 -17.26 9.54
C ASN A 102 20.33 -18.43 9.40
N ALA A 103 20.80 -18.72 8.18
CA ALA A 103 21.77 -19.80 7.97
C ALA A 103 23.08 -19.56 8.75
N ASN A 104 23.58 -18.32 8.75
CA ASN A 104 24.76 -17.97 9.53
C ASN A 104 24.52 -18.06 11.05
N PHE A 105 23.36 -17.59 11.52
CA PHE A 105 22.99 -17.70 12.93
C PHE A 105 22.86 -19.16 13.39
N LEU A 106 22.25 -20.01 12.57
CA LEU A 106 22.16 -21.45 12.82
C LEU A 106 23.54 -22.08 12.87
N ASN A 107 24.47 -21.70 11.99
CA ASN A 107 25.83 -22.21 12.00
C ASN A 107 26.56 -21.87 13.32
N ILE A 108 26.38 -20.65 13.83
CA ILE A 108 26.96 -20.22 15.12
C ILE A 108 26.33 -20.98 16.29
N THR A 109 25.02 -21.22 16.25
CA THR A 109 24.26 -21.83 17.37
C THR A 109 24.20 -23.36 17.33
N ASN A 110 24.73 -23.99 16.28
CA ASN A 110 24.65 -25.44 16.06
C ASN A 110 25.34 -26.28 17.17
N GLN A 111 26.20 -25.65 17.98
CA GLN A 111 26.90 -26.31 19.08
C GLN A 111 25.98 -26.68 20.25
N HIS A 112 24.74 -26.18 20.31
CA HIS A 112 23.83 -26.37 21.46
C HIS A 112 22.74 -27.42 21.24
N GLY A 113 22.70 -28.07 20.06
CA GLY A 113 21.76 -29.14 19.72
C GLY A 113 20.31 -28.70 19.51
N LEU A 114 19.50 -29.58 18.91
CA LEU A 114 18.12 -29.30 18.44
C LEU A 114 17.10 -28.92 19.54
N SER A 115 17.44 -29.07 20.82
CA SER A 115 16.60 -28.61 21.93
C SER A 115 16.68 -27.09 22.16
N TYR A 116 17.66 -26.41 21.56
CA TYR A 116 17.90 -24.99 21.76
C TYR A 116 16.82 -24.11 21.10
N TRP A 117 16.07 -23.36 21.91
CA TRP A 117 14.93 -22.54 21.46
C TRP A 117 15.27 -21.53 20.35
N PRO A 118 16.36 -20.74 20.45
CA PRO A 118 16.76 -19.83 19.38
C PRO A 118 16.98 -20.53 18.04
N GLN A 119 17.52 -21.75 18.07
CA GLN A 119 17.75 -22.53 16.85
C GLN A 119 16.42 -22.90 16.20
N LYS A 120 15.44 -23.36 16.98
CA LYS A 120 14.08 -23.69 16.48
C LYS A 120 13.41 -22.46 15.85
N LEU A 121 13.44 -21.31 16.52
CA LEU A 121 12.86 -20.08 16.00
C LEU A 121 13.54 -19.64 14.69
N SER A 122 14.86 -19.73 14.62
CA SER A 122 15.60 -19.42 13.39
C SER A 122 15.31 -20.40 12.25
N TYR A 123 15.08 -21.69 12.54
CA TYR A 123 14.62 -22.64 11.52
C TYR A 123 13.24 -22.27 10.95
N VAL A 124 12.26 -21.96 11.80
CA VAL A 124 10.92 -21.56 11.34
C VAL A 124 11.01 -20.25 10.54
N SER A 125 11.79 -19.29 11.02
CA SER A 125 12.11 -18.06 10.30
C SER A 125 12.71 -18.33 8.91
N LEU A 126 13.68 -19.24 8.81
CA LEU A 126 14.32 -19.61 7.54
C LEU A 126 13.30 -20.24 6.57
N VAL A 127 12.46 -21.16 7.04
CA VAL A 127 11.41 -21.78 6.22
C VAL A 127 10.38 -20.74 5.77
N ALA A 128 10.01 -19.80 6.64
CA ALA A 128 9.12 -18.69 6.28
C ALA A 128 9.73 -17.77 5.21
N ALA A 129 11.02 -17.42 5.32
CA ALA A 129 11.73 -16.65 4.29
C ALA A 129 11.77 -17.39 2.95
N LEU A 130 12.04 -18.70 2.96
CA LEU A 130 12.01 -19.53 1.76
C LEU A 130 10.60 -19.54 1.13
N GLY A 131 9.57 -19.72 1.95
CA GLY A 131 8.17 -19.67 1.52
C GLY A 131 7.79 -18.33 0.91
N SER A 132 8.25 -17.22 1.50
CA SER A 132 8.08 -15.87 0.95
C SER A 132 8.71 -15.75 -0.45
N ILE A 133 9.96 -16.20 -0.61
CA ILE A 133 10.66 -16.17 -1.91
C ILE A 133 9.91 -17.01 -2.95
N LEU A 134 9.57 -18.26 -2.61
CA LEU A 134 8.85 -19.15 -3.52
C LEU A 134 7.50 -18.57 -3.94
N MET A 135 6.76 -17.99 -3.00
CA MET A 135 5.50 -17.34 -3.30
C MET A 135 5.69 -16.08 -4.16
N GLY A 136 6.68 -15.25 -3.83
CA GLY A 136 7.04 -14.05 -4.60
C GLY A 136 7.39 -14.40 -6.05
N LEU A 137 8.12 -15.50 -6.26
CA LEU A 137 8.41 -16.03 -7.59
C LEU A 137 7.15 -16.57 -8.29
N ALA A 138 6.25 -17.24 -7.57
CA ALA A 138 5.01 -17.78 -8.13
C ALA A 138 4.07 -16.65 -8.62
N VAL A 139 3.99 -15.55 -7.87
CA VAL A 139 3.19 -14.37 -8.24
C VAL A 139 3.90 -13.43 -9.21
N ARG A 140 5.10 -13.78 -9.72
CA ARG A 140 5.86 -12.96 -10.68
C ARG A 140 5.17 -12.85 -12.04
N ASN A 141 4.48 -13.91 -12.46
CA ASN A 141 3.88 -13.98 -13.78
C ASN A 141 2.51 -13.29 -13.79
N PRO A 142 2.32 -12.22 -14.61
CA PRO A 142 1.04 -11.55 -14.71
C PRO A 142 -0.04 -12.51 -15.19
N ARG A 143 -1.11 -12.64 -14.42
CA ARG A 143 -2.33 -13.32 -14.84
C ARG A 143 -3.47 -12.32 -14.77
N PHE A 144 -4.24 -12.23 -15.85
CA PHE A 144 -5.45 -11.40 -15.83
C PHE A 144 -6.42 -11.99 -14.81
N PHE A 145 -6.84 -11.14 -13.89
CA PHE A 145 -7.85 -11.46 -12.91
C PHE A 145 -9.16 -10.80 -13.32
N THR A 146 -10.28 -11.50 -13.14
CA THR A 146 -11.63 -10.92 -13.26
C THR A 146 -12.37 -11.30 -11.99
N ALA A 147 -12.84 -10.32 -11.24
CA ALA A 147 -13.52 -10.54 -9.96
C ALA A 147 -14.95 -11.03 -10.19
N TYR A 148 -15.13 -12.30 -10.55
CA TYR A 148 -16.46 -12.89 -10.76
C TYR A 148 -17.31 -12.91 -9.48
N SER A 149 -16.68 -12.93 -8.29
CA SER A 149 -17.37 -12.82 -7.01
C SER A 149 -16.49 -12.14 -5.96
N ALA A 150 -17.11 -11.65 -4.88
CA ALA A 150 -16.41 -11.08 -3.73
C ALA A 150 -15.43 -12.08 -3.09
N PHE A 151 -15.76 -13.38 -3.12
CA PHE A 151 -14.87 -14.42 -2.61
C PHE A 151 -13.60 -14.55 -3.45
N TYR A 152 -13.71 -14.57 -4.79
CA TYR A 152 -12.54 -14.59 -5.67
C TYR A 152 -11.65 -13.37 -5.47
N PHE A 153 -12.25 -12.20 -5.23
CA PHE A 153 -11.51 -10.97 -4.92
C PHE A 153 -10.68 -11.11 -3.63
N GLN A 154 -11.29 -11.61 -2.55
CA GLN A 154 -10.59 -11.84 -1.28
C GLN A 154 -9.46 -12.87 -1.41
N VAL A 155 -9.70 -13.96 -2.15
CA VAL A 155 -8.66 -14.97 -2.42
C VAL A 155 -7.48 -14.35 -3.17
N MET A 156 -7.74 -13.46 -4.14
CA MET A 156 -6.68 -12.78 -4.87
C MET A 156 -5.86 -11.85 -3.97
N VAL A 157 -6.52 -11.05 -3.12
CA VAL A 157 -5.86 -10.22 -2.11
C VAL A 157 -4.97 -11.06 -1.21
N LEU A 158 -5.48 -12.20 -0.72
CA LEU A 158 -4.73 -13.11 0.13
C LEU A 158 -3.50 -13.68 -0.59
N VAL A 159 -3.67 -14.16 -1.83
CA VAL A 159 -2.59 -14.73 -2.64
C VAL A 159 -1.49 -13.71 -2.93
N LEU A 160 -1.86 -12.47 -3.28
CA LEU A 160 -0.90 -11.40 -3.54
C LEU A 160 -0.22 -10.90 -2.26
N GLY A 161 -0.93 -10.89 -1.12
CA GLY A 161 -0.38 -10.49 0.18
C GLY A 161 0.50 -11.56 0.83
N PHE A 162 0.28 -12.84 0.53
CA PHE A 162 0.99 -13.97 1.16
C PHE A 162 2.53 -13.88 1.18
N PRO A 163 3.25 -13.47 0.11
CA PRO A 163 4.71 -13.35 0.18
C PRO A 163 5.17 -12.29 1.20
N PHE A 164 4.42 -11.20 1.34
CA PHE A 164 4.70 -10.11 2.29
C PHE A 164 4.50 -10.59 3.73
N GLU A 165 3.40 -11.31 3.96
CA GLU A 165 3.07 -11.90 5.26
C GLU A 165 4.16 -12.87 5.73
N LEU A 166 4.52 -13.84 4.89
CA LEU A 166 5.56 -14.81 5.22
C LEU A 166 6.91 -14.15 5.50
N PHE A 167 7.25 -13.10 4.75
CA PHE A 167 8.47 -12.33 4.99
C PHE A 167 8.45 -11.66 6.36
N LEU A 168 7.34 -11.03 6.73
CA LEU A 168 7.20 -10.35 8.01
C LEU A 168 7.23 -11.33 9.19
N TYR A 169 6.54 -12.47 9.07
CA TYR A 169 6.66 -13.55 10.06
C TYR A 169 8.10 -14.04 10.22
N SER A 170 8.84 -14.17 9.11
CA SER A 170 10.26 -14.54 9.15
C SER A 170 11.09 -13.53 9.94
N ILE A 171 10.90 -12.22 9.70
CA ILE A 171 11.61 -11.17 10.45
C ILE A 171 11.29 -11.27 11.96
N ILE A 172 10.01 -11.37 12.32
CA ILE A 172 9.58 -11.42 13.73
C ILE A 172 10.20 -12.64 14.43
N LEU A 173 10.15 -13.81 13.79
CA LEU A 173 10.72 -15.04 14.33
C LEU A 173 12.25 -14.97 14.45
N PHE A 174 12.93 -14.34 13.49
CA PHE A 174 14.37 -14.14 13.55
C PHE A 174 14.77 -13.19 14.69
N ILE A 175 14.06 -12.07 14.86
CA ILE A 175 14.27 -11.14 15.97
C ILE A 175 14.03 -11.85 17.31
N ALA A 176 12.96 -12.64 17.41
CA ALA A 176 12.69 -13.43 18.61
C ALA A 176 13.83 -14.42 18.90
N ALA A 177 14.36 -15.11 17.87
CA ALA A 177 15.51 -16.00 18.02
C ALA A 177 16.73 -15.26 18.57
N LEU A 178 17.03 -14.07 18.04
CA LEU A 178 18.14 -13.23 18.52
C LEU A 178 17.95 -12.79 19.98
N ILE A 179 16.75 -12.30 20.34
CA ILE A 179 16.45 -11.86 21.72
C ILE A 179 16.65 -13.02 22.70
N VAL A 180 16.11 -14.20 22.40
CA VAL A 180 16.23 -15.38 23.27
C VAL A 180 17.70 -15.81 23.38
N HIS A 181 18.46 -15.80 22.28
CA HIS A 181 19.88 -16.15 22.30
C HIS A 181 20.71 -15.18 23.16
N LEU A 182 20.49 -13.87 22.99
CA LEU A 182 21.17 -12.83 23.77
C LEU A 182 20.80 -12.87 25.25
N SER A 183 19.53 -13.18 25.54
CA SER A 183 19.02 -13.38 26.90
C SER A 183 19.77 -14.50 27.62
N ILE A 184 19.93 -15.65 26.95
CA ILE A 184 20.62 -16.82 27.52
C ILE A 184 22.11 -16.51 27.75
N ASN A 185 22.74 -15.76 26.85
CA ASN A 185 24.16 -15.40 26.95
C ASN A 185 24.44 -14.20 27.87
N ALA A 186 23.44 -13.74 28.64
CA ALA A 186 23.55 -12.62 29.58
C ALA A 186 24.09 -11.31 28.97
N ALA A 187 23.91 -11.11 27.66
CA ALA A 187 24.43 -9.97 26.91
C ALA A 187 23.57 -8.71 27.10
N LYS A 188 23.44 -8.25 28.36
CA LYS A 188 22.49 -7.20 28.77
C LYS A 188 22.64 -5.89 27.97
N LEU A 189 23.87 -5.48 27.65
CA LEU A 189 24.12 -4.26 26.88
C LEU A 189 23.54 -4.33 25.45
N GLN A 190 23.69 -5.48 24.79
CA GLN A 190 23.19 -5.70 23.43
C GLN A 190 21.65 -5.75 23.42
N ILE A 191 21.05 -6.30 24.48
CA ILE A 191 19.59 -6.30 24.65
C ILE A 191 19.07 -4.87 24.82
N TYR A 192 19.68 -4.05 25.68
CA TYR A 192 19.26 -2.65 25.85
C TYR A 192 19.41 -1.85 24.55
N ALA A 193 20.51 -2.04 23.81
CA ALA A 193 20.70 -1.40 22.51
C ALA A 193 19.63 -1.84 21.50
N ALA A 194 19.32 -3.15 21.42
CA ALA A 194 18.29 -3.67 20.52
C ALA A 194 16.90 -3.14 20.88
N VAL A 195 16.54 -3.10 22.17
CA VAL A 195 15.27 -2.53 22.64
C VAL A 195 15.17 -1.05 22.31
N ALA A 196 16.25 -0.28 22.49
CA ALA A 196 16.28 1.14 22.14
C ALA A 196 16.07 1.37 20.64
N ILE A 197 16.76 0.61 19.78
CA ILE A 197 16.61 0.69 18.32
C ILE A 197 15.18 0.34 17.89
N MET A 198 14.62 -0.78 18.41
CA MET A 198 13.25 -1.17 18.11
C MET A 198 12.24 -0.13 18.59
N GLY A 199 12.45 0.47 19.77
CA GLY A 199 11.63 1.55 20.28
C GLY A 199 11.63 2.78 19.36
N VAL A 200 12.81 3.18 18.86
CA VAL A 200 12.93 4.27 17.88
C VAL A 200 12.17 3.95 16.60
N VAL A 201 12.31 2.74 16.05
CA VAL A 201 11.57 2.32 14.85
C VAL A 201 10.06 2.38 15.07
N ILE A 202 9.56 1.86 16.19
CA ILE A 202 8.13 1.90 16.52
C ILE A 202 7.63 3.34 16.64
N ILE A 203 8.38 4.23 17.30
CA ILE A 203 8.03 5.64 17.40
C ILE A 203 7.99 6.29 16.02
N CYS A 204 8.96 6.02 15.15
CA CYS A 204 8.98 6.53 13.78
C CYS A 204 7.77 6.04 12.97
N LEU A 205 7.40 4.76 13.09
CA LEU A 205 6.22 4.21 12.44
C LEU A 205 4.93 4.83 12.99
N PHE A 206 4.83 5.01 14.31
CA PHE A 206 3.71 5.69 14.94
C PHE A 206 3.57 7.14 14.44
N LEU A 207 4.68 7.88 14.37
CA LEU A 207 4.71 9.24 13.84
C LEU A 207 4.34 9.28 12.36
N TYR A 208 4.85 8.35 11.56
CA TYR A 208 4.46 8.22 10.15
C TYR A 208 2.95 7.99 10.02
N TRP A 209 2.40 7.02 10.76
CA TRP A 209 0.95 6.77 10.78
C TRP A 209 0.14 7.98 11.27
N LEU A 210 0.64 8.74 12.23
CA LEU A 210 -0.05 9.93 12.74
C LEU A 210 -0.09 11.07 11.72
N VAL A 211 0.98 11.21 10.92
CA VAL A 211 1.16 12.27 9.92
C VAL A 211 0.52 11.91 8.59
N THR A 212 0.52 10.63 8.21
CA THR A 212 -0.01 10.13 6.94
C THR A 212 -1.43 9.60 7.10
N GLU A 213 -2.34 10.05 6.24
CA GLU A 213 -3.67 9.46 6.15
C GLU A 213 -3.61 8.26 5.20
N PRO A 214 -4.22 7.11 5.55
CA PRO A 214 -4.41 6.04 4.58
C PRO A 214 -5.20 6.60 3.40
N LEU A 215 -4.76 6.31 2.17
CA LEU A 215 -5.40 6.79 0.94
C LEU A 215 -6.71 6.02 0.68
N ASP A 216 -7.64 6.08 1.64
CA ASP A 216 -8.92 5.39 1.61
C ASP A 216 -9.89 6.19 0.74
N GLY A 217 -10.00 5.83 -0.54
CA GLY A 217 -11.11 6.26 -1.39
C GLY A 217 -10.81 7.19 -2.56
N TRP A 218 -9.55 7.48 -2.88
CA TRP A 218 -9.17 8.50 -3.88
C TRP A 218 -9.34 8.13 -5.38
N GLN A 219 -10.16 7.13 -5.73
CA GLN A 219 -10.42 6.82 -7.15
C GLN A 219 -11.89 6.56 -7.52
N PHE A 220 -12.87 6.76 -6.62
CA PHE A 220 -14.29 6.48 -6.91
C PHE A 220 -15.15 7.67 -7.30
N LEU A 221 -14.58 8.74 -7.86
CA LEU A 221 -15.36 9.66 -8.67
C LEU A 221 -14.71 9.76 -10.04
N PRO A 222 -15.17 8.96 -11.04
CA PRO A 222 -15.24 9.51 -12.37
C PRO A 222 -16.00 10.81 -12.22
N GLN A 223 -15.36 11.92 -12.55
CA GLN A 223 -16.06 13.14 -12.87
C GLN A 223 -16.87 12.81 -14.14
N GLU A 224 -18.00 12.09 -13.98
CA GLU A 224 -19.10 12.12 -14.94
C GLU A 224 -19.58 13.56 -14.91
N CYS A 225 -18.89 14.41 -15.68
CA CYS A 225 -19.51 15.60 -16.25
C CYS A 225 -20.53 15.08 -17.27
N LYS A 226 -21.61 14.51 -16.74
CA LYS A 226 -22.80 14.13 -17.47
C LYS A 226 -23.48 15.43 -17.84
N SER A 227 -23.08 16.02 -18.97
CA SER A 227 -23.94 16.94 -19.71
C SER A 227 -25.18 16.16 -20.11
N ARG A 228 -26.14 16.07 -19.18
CA ARG A 228 -27.54 15.83 -19.51
C ARG A 228 -27.94 16.95 -20.45
N GLY A 229 -28.36 16.55 -21.64
CA GLY A 229 -28.98 17.44 -22.60
C GLY A 229 -30.08 18.25 -21.92
N THR A 230 -30.04 19.55 -22.16
CA THR A 230 -31.26 20.34 -22.12
C THR A 230 -31.87 20.19 -23.50
N GLU A 231 -33.06 19.62 -23.50
CA GLU A 231 -33.95 19.37 -24.60
C GLU A 231 -34.10 20.60 -25.51
N GLU A 232 -34.17 20.34 -26.82
CA GLU A 232 -34.79 21.25 -27.78
C GLU A 232 -36.21 21.61 -27.31
N PRO A 233 -36.58 22.89 -27.28
CA PRO A 233 -37.96 23.26 -27.50
C PRO A 233 -38.20 23.27 -29.02
N SER A 234 -38.94 22.26 -29.47
CA SER A 234 -39.77 22.33 -30.66
C SER A 234 -40.57 23.65 -30.67
N GLN A 235 -40.35 24.48 -31.69
CA GLN A 235 -41.33 25.47 -32.12
C GLN A 235 -41.75 25.12 -33.54
N ASN A 236 -42.96 24.58 -33.63
CA ASN A 236 -43.77 24.48 -34.84
C ASN A 236 -44.35 25.86 -35.21
N ALA A 237 -44.69 25.97 -36.51
CA ALA A 237 -45.57 26.92 -37.19
C ALA A 237 -44.90 28.14 -37.85
#